data_AF-A0A7Z9WGY9-F1
#
_entry.id   AF-A0A7Z9WGY9-F1
#
_cell.length_a   1.000
_cell.length_b   1.000
_cell.length_c   1.000
_cell.angle_alpha   90.00
_cell.angle_beta   90.00
_cell.angle_gamma   90.00
#
_symmetry.space_group_name_H-M   'P 1'
#
loop_
_entity.id
_entity.type
_entity.pdbx_description
1 polymer ?
#
loop_
_entity_poly.entity_id
_entity_poly.type
_entity_poly.pdbx_seq_one_letter_code
_entity_poly.pdbx_strand_id
1 'polypeptide(L)'
;MLPQSVKRVLIVHQGAIGDFILSLPAIASLREHYQKAHFEIAGFPKILSLAYGRYYADKVISIDGKEWAMLYMERPIFSQRLVDYLSMFDLGVIFTANPNPIFVENLKRAGLQHFLQIRTLPSNGEQIHITDYILSSLNRIGLNASSMYPRLYLTKSDRLFAEGFLKEVGIRGDKTLIAIHPGSGGKKKVWMPERF
;
A
#
# COMPACT_ATOMS: atom_id res chain seq x y z
N MET A 1 6.61 12.10 -17.34
CA MET A 1 7.50 10.94 -17.55
C MET A 1 8.13 10.58 -16.22
N LEU A 2 8.40 9.29 -15.99
CA LEU A 2 9.09 8.81 -14.79
C LEU A 2 10.56 9.28 -14.79
N PRO A 3 11.16 9.61 -13.62
CA PRO A 3 12.58 9.94 -13.55
C PRO A 3 13.45 8.75 -13.96
N GLN A 4 14.53 8.97 -14.73
CA GLN A 4 15.40 7.88 -15.20
C GLN A 4 16.23 7.22 -14.09
N SER A 5 16.57 7.97 -13.04
CA SER A 5 17.33 7.47 -11.89
C SER A 5 16.62 7.86 -10.61
N VAL A 6 16.23 6.86 -9.83
CA VAL A 6 15.58 7.00 -8.53
C VAL A 6 16.32 6.13 -7.54
N LYS A 7 16.72 6.71 -6.41
CA LYS A 7 17.37 6.02 -5.29
C LYS A 7 16.42 5.83 -4.12
N ARG A 8 15.41 6.69 -3.96
CA ARG A 8 14.44 6.61 -2.87
C ARG A 8 13.02 6.86 -3.38
N VAL A 9 12.14 5.91 -3.13
CA VAL A 9 10.71 5.99 -3.46
C VAL A 9 9.90 6.07 -2.17
N LEU A 10 9.00 7.05 -2.09
CA LEU A 10 7.97 7.12 -1.07
C LEU A 10 6.64 6.69 -1.68
N ILE A 11 6.02 5.65 -1.14
CA ILE A 11 4.65 5.28 -1.46
C ILE A 11 3.75 5.77 -0.34
N VAL A 12 2.66 6.44 -0.68
CA VAL A 12 1.63 6.83 0.29
C VAL A 12 0.38 6.02 -0.02
N HIS A 13 -0.08 5.20 0.93
CA HIS A 13 -1.28 4.40 0.80
C HIS A 13 -2.09 4.38 2.10
N GLN A 14 -3.35 4.82 2.02
CA GLN A 14 -4.22 5.03 3.20
C GLN A 14 -5.54 4.26 3.10
N GLY A 15 -5.65 3.35 2.12
CA GLY A 15 -6.79 2.45 1.99
C GLY A 15 -6.80 1.34 3.05
N ALA A 16 -7.92 0.62 3.10
CA ALA A 16 -8.06 -0.55 3.95
C ALA A 16 -7.17 -1.72 3.46
N ILE A 17 -7.14 -2.83 4.21
CA ILE A 17 -6.31 -3.99 3.88
C ILE A 17 -6.59 -4.54 2.47
N GLY A 18 -7.87 -4.57 2.06
CA GLY A 18 -8.26 -5.02 0.72
C GLY A 18 -7.71 -4.12 -0.38
N ASP A 19 -7.89 -2.81 -0.25
CA ASP A 19 -7.38 -1.83 -1.22
C ASP A 19 -5.86 -1.90 -1.33
N PHE A 20 -5.17 -2.05 -0.19
CA PHE A 20 -3.73 -2.19 -0.16
C PHE A 20 -3.27 -3.44 -0.90
N ILE A 21 -3.90 -4.60 -0.65
CA ILE A 21 -3.59 -5.85 -1.37
C ILE A 21 -3.79 -5.67 -2.87
N LEU A 22 -4.89 -5.05 -3.29
CA LEU A 22 -5.20 -4.80 -4.70
C LEU A 22 -4.18 -3.87 -5.39
N SER A 23 -3.46 -3.04 -4.63
CA SER A 23 -2.39 -2.17 -5.11
C SER A 23 -1.01 -2.86 -5.23
N LEU A 24 -0.82 -4.03 -4.60
CA LEU A 24 0.48 -4.70 -4.56
C LEU A 24 1.11 -4.97 -5.93
N PRO A 25 0.37 -5.36 -6.99
CA PRO A 25 0.95 -5.52 -8.33
C PRO A 25 1.54 -4.23 -8.88
N ALA A 26 0.93 -3.08 -8.60
CA ALA A 26 1.44 -1.77 -8.99
C ALA A 26 2.75 -1.43 -8.24
N ILE A 27 2.78 -1.73 -6.93
CA ILE A 27 3.97 -1.53 -6.10
C ILE A 27 5.12 -2.46 -6.56
N ALA A 28 4.81 -3.73 -6.88
CA ALA A 28 5.77 -4.66 -7.47
C ALA A 28 6.39 -4.10 -8.76
N SER A 29 5.54 -3.60 -9.66
CA SER A 29 5.97 -3.08 -10.96
C SER A 29 6.90 -1.86 -10.79
N LEU A 30 6.62 -0.99 -9.83
CA LEU A 30 7.50 0.14 -9.47
C LEU A 30 8.85 -0.35 -8.93
N ARG A 31 8.85 -1.37 -8.06
CA ARG A 31 10.08 -1.94 -7.50
C ARG A 31 10.94 -2.65 -8.54
N GLU A 32 10.32 -3.33 -9.49
CA GLU A 32 10.99 -3.98 -10.61
C GLU A 32 11.59 -2.99 -11.61
N HIS A 33 10.93 -1.84 -11.78
CA HIS A 33 11.47 -0.74 -12.58
C HIS A 33 12.65 -0.05 -11.89
N TYR A 34 12.57 0.17 -10.57
CA TYR A 34 13.60 0.82 -9.76
C TYR A 34 14.30 -0.15 -8.80
N GLN A 35 14.94 -1.19 -9.33
CA GLN A 35 15.45 -2.34 -8.56
C GLN A 35 16.47 -2.00 -7.46
N LYS A 36 17.18 -0.87 -7.62
CA LYS A 36 18.20 -0.40 -6.66
C LYS A 36 17.68 0.68 -5.72
N ALA A 37 16.44 1.12 -5.88
CA ALA A 37 15.86 2.15 -5.03
C ALA A 37 15.43 1.57 -3.68
N HIS A 38 15.55 2.40 -2.64
CA HIS A 38 14.99 2.13 -1.34
C HIS A 38 13.52 2.57 -1.30
N PHE A 39 12.61 1.65 -0.97
CA PHE A 39 11.18 1.88 -0.92
C PHE A 39 10.71 2.08 0.52
N GLU A 40 10.08 3.23 0.78
CA GLU A 40 9.34 3.48 2.01
C GLU A 40 7.85 3.55 1.72
N ILE A 41 7.02 2.94 2.57
CA ILE A 41 5.56 3.06 2.48
C ILE A 41 5.02 3.77 3.71
N ALA A 42 4.32 4.88 3.49
CA ALA A 42 3.58 5.61 4.50
C ALA A 42 2.09 5.21 4.46
N GLY A 43 1.54 4.84 5.61
CA GLY A 43 0.16 4.35 5.74
C GLY A 43 -0.12 3.84 7.14
N PHE A 44 -1.05 2.89 7.27
CA PHE A 44 -1.36 2.26 8.55
C PHE A 44 -0.42 1.08 8.84
N PRO A 45 0.45 1.13 9.86
CA PRO A 45 1.48 0.12 10.09
C PRO A 45 0.96 -1.32 10.17
N LYS A 46 -0.24 -1.52 10.74
CA LYS A 46 -0.87 -2.85 10.82
C LYS A 46 -1.09 -3.46 9.44
N ILE A 47 -1.55 -2.66 8.47
CA ILE A 47 -1.76 -3.08 7.08
C ILE A 47 -0.42 -3.20 6.36
N LEU A 48 0.44 -2.19 6.52
CA LEU A 48 1.75 -2.15 5.85
C LEU A 48 2.71 -3.23 6.35
N SER A 49 2.40 -3.89 7.47
CA SER A 49 3.10 -5.09 7.91
C SER A 49 3.06 -6.19 6.84
N LEU A 50 2.11 -6.20 5.90
CA LEU A 50 2.10 -7.13 4.76
C LEU A 50 3.20 -6.85 3.72
N ALA A 51 3.81 -5.67 3.75
CA ALA A 51 4.81 -5.21 2.79
C ALA A 51 6.22 -5.04 3.40
N TYR A 52 6.28 -4.63 4.67
CA TYR A 52 7.54 -4.38 5.38
C TYR A 52 8.39 -5.63 5.57
N GLY A 53 9.71 -5.52 5.33
CA GLY A 53 10.66 -6.61 5.55
C GLY A 53 10.40 -7.83 4.65
N ARG A 54 9.65 -7.61 3.57
CA ARG A 54 9.25 -8.60 2.57
C ARG A 54 9.71 -8.10 1.21
N TYR A 55 8.94 -8.36 0.16
CA TYR A 55 9.26 -7.92 -1.20
C TYR A 55 9.04 -6.41 -1.42
N TYR A 56 8.06 -5.79 -0.78
CA TYR A 56 7.52 -4.50 -1.25
C TYR A 56 8.18 -3.25 -0.63
N ALA A 57 8.55 -3.30 0.64
CA ALA A 57 8.99 -2.13 1.40
C ALA A 57 10.21 -2.43 2.26
N ASP A 58 11.20 -1.54 2.16
CA ASP A 58 12.41 -1.56 2.99
C ASP A 58 12.16 -0.85 4.33
N LYS A 59 11.20 0.08 4.37
CA LYS A 59 10.74 0.76 5.59
C LYS A 59 9.26 1.13 5.52
N VAL A 60 8.61 1.21 6.66
CA VAL A 60 7.22 1.67 6.78
C VAL A 60 7.10 2.81 7.80
N ILE A 61 6.21 3.75 7.51
CA ILE A 61 5.97 4.93 8.32
C ILE A 61 4.48 5.05 8.63
N SER A 62 4.16 5.36 9.88
CA SER A 62 2.79 5.69 10.27
C SER A 62 2.41 7.09 9.82
N ILE A 63 1.23 7.23 9.25
CA ILE A 63 0.62 8.53 8.92
C ILE A 63 -0.16 9.15 10.08
N ASP A 64 -0.32 8.44 11.20
CA ASP A 64 -1.10 8.93 12.37
C ASP A 64 -0.36 10.02 13.17
N GLY A 65 0.87 10.38 12.76
CA GLY A 65 1.69 11.38 13.43
C GLY A 65 1.29 12.82 13.13
N LYS A 66 1.54 13.73 14.09
CA LYS A 66 1.29 15.17 13.95
C LYS A 66 1.92 15.77 12.68
N GLU A 67 3.12 15.32 12.30
CA GLU A 67 3.82 15.80 11.10
C GLU A 67 3.02 15.48 9.83
N TRP A 68 2.46 14.28 9.72
CA TRP A 68 1.62 13.89 8.58
C TRP A 68 0.28 14.60 8.56
N ALA A 69 -0.33 14.85 9.73
CA ALA A 69 -1.56 15.63 9.82
C ALA A 69 -1.41 17.06 9.25
N MET A 70 -0.24 17.69 9.39
CA MET A 70 0.03 19.02 8.83
C MET A 70 -0.13 19.05 7.31
N LEU A 71 0.13 17.94 6.61
CA LEU A 71 -0.02 17.88 5.16
C LEU A 71 -1.47 18.09 4.71
N TYR A 72 -2.46 17.93 5.59
CA TYR A 72 -3.88 18.12 5.28
C TYR A 72 -4.42 19.50 5.65
N MET A 73 -3.61 20.38 6.25
CA MET A 73 -4.05 21.69 6.72
C MET A 73 -3.89 22.75 5.62
N GLU A 74 -4.84 23.68 5.52
CA GLU A 74 -4.76 24.80 4.56
C GLU A 74 -3.59 25.75 4.84
N ARG A 75 -3.25 25.94 6.12
CA ARG A 75 -2.18 26.83 6.59
C ARG A 75 -1.19 26.06 7.46
N PRO A 76 -0.38 25.17 6.86
CA PRO A 76 0.51 24.33 7.63
C PRO A 76 1.77 25.08 8.04
N ILE A 77 2.34 24.68 9.18
CA ILE A 77 3.71 25.00 9.57
C ILE A 77 4.45 23.65 9.64
N PHE A 78 5.32 23.39 8.66
CA PHE A 78 6.08 22.15 8.61
C PHE A 78 7.28 22.22 9.54
N SER A 79 7.52 21.14 10.28
CA SER A 79 8.78 20.97 11.01
C SER A 79 9.93 20.83 10.02
N GLN A 80 11.12 21.30 10.38
CA GLN A 80 12.33 21.07 9.58
C GLN A 80 12.55 19.57 9.35
N ARG A 81 12.28 18.75 10.37
CA ARG A 81 12.33 17.28 10.30
C ARG A 81 11.46 16.69 9.18
N LEU A 82 10.22 17.15 9.03
CA LEU A 82 9.34 16.67 7.96
C LEU A 82 9.84 17.11 6.60
N VAL A 83 10.33 18.36 6.49
CA VAL A 83 10.88 18.90 5.25
C VAL A 83 12.12 18.10 4.83
N ASP A 84 13.06 17.90 5.74
CA ASP A 84 14.26 17.11 5.51
C ASP A 84 13.90 15.69 5.09
N TYR A 85 12.95 15.07 5.79
CA TYR A 85 12.50 13.71 5.49
C TYR A 85 11.88 13.57 4.10
N LEU A 86 10.94 14.44 3.72
CA LEU A 86 10.27 14.36 2.42
C LEU A 86 11.19 14.75 1.26
N SER A 87 12.15 15.65 1.50
CA SER A 87 13.16 16.06 0.51
C SER A 87 14.16 14.95 0.17
N MET A 88 14.24 13.89 0.97
CA MET A 88 15.11 12.74 0.67
C MET A 88 14.59 11.88 -0.50
N PHE A 89 13.32 11.99 -0.88
CA PHE A 89 12.72 11.11 -1.87
C PHE A 89 12.79 11.69 -3.28
N ASP A 90 13.31 10.90 -4.22
CA ASP A 90 13.36 11.31 -5.63
C ASP A 90 12.01 11.12 -6.33
N LEU A 91 11.16 10.24 -5.79
CA LEU A 91 9.82 9.96 -6.33
C LEU A 91 8.81 9.63 -5.22
N GLY A 92 7.70 10.35 -5.21
CA GLY A 92 6.49 9.99 -4.48
C GLY A 92 5.48 9.24 -5.37
N VAL A 93 4.81 8.22 -4.84
CA VAL A 93 3.67 7.57 -5.49
C VAL A 93 2.51 7.52 -4.51
N ILE A 94 1.46 8.29 -4.81
CA ILE A 94 0.33 8.54 -3.90
C ILE A 94 -0.86 7.75 -4.42
N PHE A 95 -1.20 6.66 -3.72
CA PHE A 95 -2.40 5.88 -3.97
C PHE A 95 -3.58 6.50 -3.21
N THR A 96 -4.60 6.96 -3.92
CA THR A 96 -5.78 7.56 -3.29
C THR A 96 -7.08 7.28 -4.04
N ALA A 97 -8.14 7.01 -3.30
CA ALA A 97 -9.50 6.97 -3.84
C ALA A 97 -10.01 8.38 -4.17
N ASN A 98 -9.70 9.33 -3.28
CA ASN A 98 -10.18 10.71 -3.30
C ASN A 98 -8.97 11.65 -3.21
N PRO A 99 -8.48 12.17 -4.36
CA PRO A 99 -7.40 13.14 -4.38
C PRO A 99 -7.73 14.36 -3.51
N ASN A 100 -6.80 14.77 -2.67
CA ASN A 100 -6.91 15.99 -1.87
C ASN A 100 -5.87 17.01 -2.39
N PRO A 101 -6.31 18.14 -2.98
CA PRO A 101 -5.39 19.12 -3.55
C PRO A 101 -4.49 19.77 -2.49
N ILE A 102 -4.99 19.98 -1.27
CA ILE A 102 -4.21 20.53 -0.15
C ILE A 102 -3.08 19.57 0.21
N PHE A 103 -3.39 18.27 0.32
CA PHE A 103 -2.39 17.24 0.61
C PHE A 103 -1.25 17.22 -0.42
N VAL A 104 -1.62 17.24 -1.71
CA VAL A 104 -0.69 17.21 -2.82
C VAL A 104 0.20 18.45 -2.84
N GLU A 105 -0.39 19.63 -2.71
CA GLU A 105 0.35 20.89 -2.67
C GLU A 105 1.30 20.95 -1.47
N ASN A 106 0.84 20.48 -0.31
CA ASN A 106 1.64 20.46 0.90
C ASN A 106 2.79 19.46 0.85
N LEU A 107 2.64 18.30 0.18
CA LEU A 107 3.77 17.40 -0.09
C LEU A 107 4.87 18.11 -0.87
N LYS A 108 4.49 18.87 -1.91
CA LYS A 108 5.42 19.65 -2.73
C LYS A 108 6.10 20.75 -1.91
N ARG A 109 5.32 21.53 -1.16
CA ARG A 109 5.83 22.59 -0.27
C ARG A 109 6.74 22.05 0.83
N ALA A 110 6.50 20.83 1.30
CA ALA A 110 7.32 20.15 2.29
C ALA A 110 8.52 19.41 1.66
N GLY A 111 8.79 19.55 0.36
CA GLY A 111 10.04 19.12 -0.25
C GLY A 111 9.94 17.96 -1.25
N LEU A 112 8.80 17.27 -1.36
CA LEU A 112 8.61 16.18 -2.32
C LEU A 112 8.34 16.74 -3.74
N GLN A 113 9.41 16.95 -4.51
CA GLN A 113 9.33 17.67 -5.80
C GLN A 113 8.68 16.86 -6.93
N HIS A 114 8.93 15.55 -6.96
CA HIS A 114 8.42 14.67 -8.02
C HIS A 114 7.50 13.63 -7.42
N PHE A 115 6.26 13.58 -7.88
CA PHE A 115 5.33 12.55 -7.46
C PHE A 115 4.31 12.21 -8.55
N LEU A 116 3.73 11.03 -8.41
CA LEU A 116 2.62 10.53 -9.21
C LEU A 116 1.43 10.25 -8.32
N GLN A 117 0.25 10.58 -8.81
CA GLN A 117 -1.00 10.19 -8.16
C GLN A 117 -1.63 9.05 -8.93
N ILE A 118 -1.93 7.95 -8.24
CA ILE A 118 -2.62 6.80 -8.78
C ILE A 118 -3.98 6.73 -8.10
N ARG A 119 -5.05 6.85 -8.89
CA ARG A 119 -6.39 6.67 -8.37
C ARG A 119 -6.60 5.18 -8.07
N THR A 120 -7.11 4.86 -6.89
CA THR A 120 -7.42 3.48 -6.51
C THR A 120 -8.86 3.08 -6.81
N LEU A 121 -9.69 4.03 -7.24
CA LEU A 121 -11.06 3.77 -7.66
C LEU A 121 -11.31 4.34 -9.06
N PRO A 122 -12.02 3.57 -9.92
CA PRO A 122 -12.48 4.06 -11.21
C PRO A 122 -13.43 5.25 -11.08
N SER A 123 -13.61 5.97 -12.18
CA SER A 123 -14.66 6.98 -12.29
C SER A 123 -16.02 6.31 -12.33
N ASN A 124 -17.07 7.04 -11.91
CA ASN A 124 -18.43 6.48 -11.81
C ASN A 124 -18.87 5.84 -13.15
N GLY A 125 -19.19 4.55 -13.11
CA GLY A 125 -19.75 3.80 -14.23
C GLY A 125 -18.80 2.78 -14.88
N GLU A 126 -17.49 2.84 -14.62
CA GLU A 126 -16.57 1.84 -15.17
C GLU A 126 -16.64 0.53 -14.36
N GLN A 127 -16.96 -0.57 -15.05
CA GLN A 127 -16.92 -1.92 -14.47
C GLN A 127 -15.58 -2.57 -14.77
N ILE A 128 -14.56 -2.19 -14.00
CA ILE A 128 -13.21 -2.71 -14.12
C ILE A 128 -12.73 -3.26 -12.78
N HIS A 129 -11.99 -4.35 -12.80
CA HIS A 129 -11.35 -4.87 -11.60
C HIS A 129 -10.33 -3.82 -11.08
N ILE A 130 -10.35 -3.55 -9.78
CA ILE A 130 -9.57 -2.45 -9.19
C ILE A 130 -8.07 -2.58 -9.48
N THR A 131 -7.51 -3.80 -9.41
CA THR A 131 -6.10 -4.02 -9.75
C THR A 131 -5.82 -3.64 -11.20
N ASP A 132 -6.68 -4.02 -12.14
CA ASP A 132 -6.49 -3.71 -13.56
C ASP A 132 -6.59 -2.20 -13.82
N TYR A 133 -7.50 -1.53 -13.11
CA TYR A 133 -7.62 -0.08 -13.15
C TYR A 133 -6.35 0.63 -12.66
N ILE A 134 -5.82 0.22 -11.51
CA ILE A 134 -4.57 0.76 -10.96
C ILE A 134 -3.41 0.50 -11.94
N LEU A 135 -3.28 -0.71 -12.47
CA LEU A 135 -2.22 -1.06 -13.43
C LEU A 135 -2.35 -0.29 -14.74
N SER A 136 -3.57 -0.03 -15.22
CA SER A 136 -3.80 0.78 -16.42
C SER A 136 -3.25 2.21 -16.26
N SER A 137 -3.26 2.75 -15.03
CA SER A 137 -2.67 4.07 -14.74
C SER A 137 -1.15 4.06 -14.85
N LEU A 138 -0.49 2.95 -14.49
CA LEU A 138 0.94 2.76 -14.66
C LEU A 138 1.32 2.54 -16.14
N ASN A 139 0.53 1.77 -16.88
CA ASN A 139 0.77 1.54 -18.31
C ASN A 139 0.78 2.86 -19.10
N ARG A 140 -0.13 3.79 -18.76
CA ARG A 140 -0.22 5.13 -19.40
C ARG A 140 1.04 5.98 -19.22
N ILE A 141 1.87 5.69 -18.23
CA ILE A 141 3.15 6.37 -17.99
C ILE A 141 4.36 5.53 -18.43
N GLY A 142 4.12 4.46 -19.18
CA GLY A 142 5.14 3.58 -19.76
C GLY A 142 5.65 2.48 -18.83
N LEU A 143 4.96 2.22 -17.71
CA LEU A 143 5.34 1.19 -16.75
C LEU A 143 4.36 0.02 -16.82
N ASN A 144 4.76 -1.02 -17.55
CA ASN A 144 3.97 -2.23 -17.73
C ASN A 144 4.15 -3.18 -16.55
N ALA A 145 3.04 -3.72 -16.05
CA ALA A 145 3.07 -4.69 -14.96
C ALA A 145 3.58 -6.07 -15.41
N SER A 146 4.44 -6.68 -14.59
CA SER A 146 4.89 -8.06 -14.80
C SER A 146 3.88 -9.11 -14.35
N SER A 147 2.95 -8.73 -13.46
CA SER A 147 1.88 -9.58 -12.96
C SER A 147 0.63 -8.76 -12.66
N MET A 148 -0.53 -9.36 -12.88
CA MET A 148 -1.84 -8.77 -12.55
C MET A 148 -2.39 -9.28 -11.20
N TYR A 149 -1.71 -10.23 -10.55
CA TYR A 149 -2.23 -10.90 -9.36
C TYR A 149 -1.52 -10.42 -8.09
N PRO A 150 -2.25 -9.94 -7.07
CA PRO A 150 -1.67 -9.66 -5.77
C PRO A 150 -0.98 -10.88 -5.18
N ARG A 151 0.23 -10.69 -4.64
CA ARG A 151 1.00 -11.76 -3.99
C ARG A 151 1.47 -11.31 -2.61
N LEU A 152 1.31 -12.17 -1.62
CA LEU A 152 1.91 -11.97 -0.31
C LEU A 152 3.17 -12.84 -0.19
N TYR A 153 4.26 -12.22 0.24
CA TYR A 153 5.53 -12.91 0.47
C TYR A 153 5.66 -13.21 1.96
N LEU A 154 5.49 -14.49 2.31
CA LEU A 154 5.60 -14.94 3.69
C LEU A 154 7.05 -14.97 4.14
N THR A 155 7.29 -14.48 5.36
CA THR A 155 8.57 -14.60 6.05
C THR A 155 8.73 -16.00 6.66
N LYS A 156 9.94 -16.33 7.13
CA LYS A 156 10.16 -17.54 7.93
C LYS A 156 9.35 -17.52 9.24
N SER A 157 9.24 -16.34 9.87
CA SER A 157 8.47 -16.16 11.10
C SER A 157 6.97 -16.42 10.88
N ASP A 158 6.41 -16.00 9.74
CA ASP A 158 4.99 -16.23 9.43
C ASP A 158 4.69 -17.74 9.38
N ARG A 159 5.61 -18.53 8.79
CA ARG A 159 5.48 -19.99 8.69
C ARG A 159 5.63 -20.68 10.04
N LEU A 160 6.64 -20.31 10.81
CA LEU A 160 6.88 -20.87 12.15
C LEU A 160 5.72 -20.56 13.09
N PHE A 161 5.17 -19.34 13.03
CA PHE A 161 3.98 -18.98 13.79
C PHE A 161 2.78 -19.87 13.41
N ALA A 162 2.50 -20.03 12.11
CA ALA A 162 1.39 -20.84 11.65
C ALA A 162 1.53 -22.32 12.06
N GLU A 163 2.73 -22.90 11.93
CA GLU A 163 3.01 -24.28 12.37
C GLU A 163 2.81 -24.45 13.88
N GLY A 164 3.32 -23.51 14.68
CA GLY A 164 3.13 -23.51 16.13
C GLY A 164 1.67 -23.39 16.54
N PHE A 165 0.95 -22.43 15.95
CA PHE A 165 -0.46 -22.20 16.20
C PHE A 165 -1.32 -23.43 15.86
N LEU A 166 -1.12 -24.02 14.67
CA LEU A 166 -1.88 -25.21 14.26
C LEU A 166 -1.63 -26.40 15.18
N LYS A 167 -0.38 -26.58 15.63
CA LYS A 167 -0.02 -27.62 16.60
C LYS A 167 -0.68 -27.39 17.96
N GLU A 168 -0.72 -26.14 18.43
CA GLU A 168 -1.34 -25.75 19.70
C GLU A 168 -2.84 -26.05 19.71
N VAL A 169 -3.54 -25.76 18.62
CA VAL A 169 -4.98 -26.07 18.46
C VAL A 169 -5.26 -27.52 18.08
N GLY A 170 -4.23 -28.38 18.07
CA GLY A 170 -4.36 -29.82 17.81
C GLY A 170 -4.62 -30.20 16.35
N ILE A 171 -4.45 -29.27 15.41
CA ILE A 171 -4.57 -29.54 13.98
C ILE A 171 -3.28 -30.18 13.48
N ARG A 172 -3.40 -31.38 12.89
CA ARG A 172 -2.30 -32.16 12.34
C ARG A 172 -2.32 -32.09 10.81
N GLY A 173 -1.15 -32.24 10.19
CA GLY A 173 -0.95 -32.11 8.74
C GLY A 173 -1.55 -33.24 7.88
N ASP A 174 -2.27 -34.18 8.49
CA ASP A 174 -2.94 -35.30 7.84
C ASP A 174 -4.40 -35.01 7.43
N LYS A 175 -4.95 -33.86 7.86
CA LYS A 175 -6.33 -33.44 7.56
C LYS A 175 -6.38 -32.24 6.64
N THR A 176 -7.41 -32.18 5.80
CA THR A 176 -7.72 -30.99 5.01
C THR A 176 -8.14 -29.84 5.93
N LEU A 177 -7.41 -28.73 5.88
CA LEU A 177 -7.72 -27.52 6.64
C LEU A 177 -8.65 -26.61 5.82
N ILE A 178 -9.79 -26.23 6.42
CA ILE A 178 -10.72 -25.23 5.87
C ILE A 178 -10.75 -24.05 6.83
N ALA A 179 -10.51 -22.84 6.31
CA ALA A 179 -10.59 -21.60 7.06
C ALA A 179 -11.84 -20.81 6.66
N ILE A 180 -12.60 -20.34 7.64
CA ILE A 180 -13.80 -19.52 7.45
C ILE A 180 -13.54 -18.15 8.08
N HIS A 181 -13.77 -17.07 7.32
CA HIS A 181 -13.68 -15.69 7.81
C HIS A 181 -15.08 -15.04 7.79
N PRO A 182 -15.93 -15.27 8.82
CA PRO A 182 -17.35 -14.90 8.78
C PRO A 182 -17.62 -13.39 8.97
N GLY A 183 -16.62 -12.62 9.44
CA GLY A 183 -16.76 -11.21 9.75
C GLY A 183 -16.66 -10.27 8.54
N SER A 184 -17.43 -9.18 8.56
CA SER A 184 -17.31 -8.07 7.62
C SER A 184 -17.61 -6.73 8.29
N GLY A 185 -17.04 -5.63 7.78
CA GLY A 185 -17.28 -4.28 8.29
C GLY A 185 -18.70 -3.74 8.07
N GLY A 186 -19.54 -4.44 7.30
CA GLY A 186 -20.94 -4.07 7.08
C GLY A 186 -21.89 -5.25 7.32
N LYS A 187 -22.94 -5.05 8.11
CA LYS A 187 -23.91 -6.11 8.48
C LYS A 187 -24.53 -6.82 7.27
N LYS A 188 -24.77 -6.10 6.17
CA LYS A 188 -25.32 -6.66 4.92
C LYS A 188 -24.40 -7.67 4.23
N LYS A 189 -23.11 -7.68 4.57
CA LYS A 189 -22.07 -8.58 4.02
C LYS A 189 -21.79 -9.78 4.92
N VAL A 190 -22.46 -9.86 6.08
CA VAL A 190 -22.27 -10.94 7.06
C VAL A 190 -23.31 -12.01 6.80
N TRP A 191 -22.86 -13.26 6.68
CA TRP A 191 -23.77 -14.41 6.57
C TRP A 191 -24.27 -14.82 7.96
N MET A 192 -25.43 -15.48 8.02
CA MET A 192 -26.02 -15.90 9.29
C MET A 192 -25.15 -16.95 9.98
N PRO A 193 -24.88 -16.84 11.30
CA PRO A 193 -24.02 -17.79 12.02
C PRO A 193 -24.42 -19.25 11.84
N GLU A 194 -25.72 -19.54 11.74
CA GLU A 194 -26.28 -20.88 11.63
C GLU A 194 -26.10 -21.50 10.22
N ARG A 195 -25.54 -20.75 9.27
CA ARG A 195 -25.38 -21.18 7.88
C ARG A 195 -23.95 -21.52 7.49
N PHE A 196 -22.96 -21.16 8.31
CA PHE A 196 -21.54 -21.47 8.06
C PHE A 196 -21.22 -22.96 8.15
#